data_AF-A0A1G0XUW3-F1
#
_entry.id   AF-A0A1G0XUW3-F1
#
_cell.length_a   1.000
_cell.length_b   1.000
_cell.length_c   1.000
_cell.angle_alpha   90.00
_cell.angle_beta   90.00
_cell.angle_gamma   90.00
#
_symmetry.space_group_name_H-M   'P 1'
#
loop_
_entity.id
_entity.type
_entity.pdbx_description
1 polymer ?
#
loop_
_entity_poly.entity_id
_entity_poly.type
_entity_poly.pdbx_seq_one_letter_code
_entity_poly.pdbx_strand_id
1 'polypeptide(L)'
;MKYIRNVSVFIAFFLCVGNLFAQQLKIIVTGDMHGWIEPRAVEGKLFGGAAEMLAYWKAVEGYSPEKFLVIGCGDLATGPAISTVYKGEPAIAVMNLMGYDVSALGNHEFDFGGSEGLKKMQQWAKFPIMAANVANADGTPVDFIPPAMMYEEQGVKVGIIGLTLQNLASITSSNNISGRPYAEYVREFTAALREKGAKVIIVASHVPQAELCILAKEVADLNIPLMLGGHTHEISQQKIGNTWVMSCGQWWECYGRIDLNFDPETGRSTVQLAKQVWLLQDRKDAQSDPNVKADIGKWHEKVTKEHGESLGFTSSGLRRQWAICNLVTDSWLSRYPADLAISNLGGFRQDLQPGEIRKLDFIGVMPFDNTLLRMKISGEQLKNYILTMKKEVLVFGGAKRKGDGMTILKTDKAIDPASGYSLLINSYLYGLSAELKTADPRPETVSEDWRDPVMEWLRKNPSSAEKPLEGAIDPSARVE
;
A
#
# COMPACT_ATOMS: atom_id res chain seq x y z
N MET A 1 -84.11 -9.17 17.87
CA MET A 1 -82.86 -9.83 17.44
C MET A 1 -82.17 -8.92 16.42
N LYS A 2 -81.15 -8.17 16.85
CA LYS A 2 -79.94 -7.77 16.08
C LYS A 2 -79.17 -6.72 16.86
N TYR A 3 -78.21 -7.22 17.64
CA TYR A 3 -77.02 -6.50 18.07
C TYR A 3 -76.19 -6.10 16.84
N ILE A 4 -75.52 -4.94 16.88
CA ILE A 4 -74.15 -4.66 16.37
C ILE A 4 -73.83 -3.23 16.88
N ARG A 5 -73.11 -3.09 18.01
CA ARG A 5 -71.64 -2.95 18.18
C ARG A 5 -71.12 -1.55 17.80
N ASN A 6 -71.03 -0.69 18.82
CA ASN A 6 -70.24 0.55 18.80
C ASN A 6 -68.76 0.18 18.62
N VAL A 7 -68.13 0.68 17.56
CA VAL A 7 -66.69 0.61 17.34
C VAL A 7 -66.09 1.92 17.81
N SER A 8 -65.40 1.90 18.94
CA SER A 8 -64.55 3.00 19.39
C SER A 8 -63.29 3.02 18.53
N VAL A 9 -63.09 4.11 17.78
CA VAL A 9 -61.85 4.35 17.05
C VAL A 9 -60.79 4.82 18.04
N PHE A 10 -59.85 3.95 18.38
CA PHE A 10 -58.60 4.34 19.04
C PHE A 10 -57.66 4.92 17.98
N ILE A 11 -57.54 6.25 17.93
CA ILE A 11 -56.46 6.92 17.22
C ILE A 11 -55.21 6.78 18.10
N ALA A 12 -54.37 5.80 17.78
CA ALA A 12 -53.03 5.74 18.33
C ALA A 12 -52.20 6.88 17.72
N PHE A 13 -52.00 7.95 18.49
CA PHE A 13 -50.95 8.92 18.23
C PHE A 13 -49.60 8.18 18.39
N PHE A 14 -49.03 7.69 17.29
CA PHE A 14 -47.61 7.40 17.26
C PHE A 14 -46.88 8.75 17.36
N LEU A 15 -46.53 9.12 18.58
CA LEU A 15 -45.53 10.14 18.84
C LEU A 15 -44.23 9.68 18.17
N CYS A 16 -43.91 10.25 17.00
CA CYS A 16 -42.55 10.31 16.49
C CYS A 16 -41.72 11.16 17.46
N VAL A 17 -41.28 10.56 18.56
CA VAL A 17 -40.30 11.18 19.46
C VAL A 17 -38.93 11.03 18.82
N GLY A 18 -38.41 12.15 18.32
CA GLY A 18 -36.97 12.43 18.27
C GLY A 18 -36.15 11.73 17.19
N ASN A 19 -36.09 12.33 16.00
CA ASN A 19 -34.89 12.24 15.12
C ASN A 19 -34.27 13.63 14.96
N LEU A 20 -34.21 14.42 16.06
CA LEU A 20 -33.80 15.82 16.01
C LEU A 20 -32.37 16.10 16.54
N PHE A 21 -31.58 15.09 16.92
CA PHE A 21 -30.27 15.32 17.56
C PHE A 21 -29.14 14.34 17.17
N ALA A 22 -29.18 13.73 15.99
CA ALA A 22 -28.02 12.96 15.52
C ALA A 22 -26.89 13.93 15.14
N GLN A 23 -25.79 13.92 15.89
CA GLN A 23 -24.56 14.58 15.47
C GLN A 23 -23.95 13.79 14.31
N GLN A 24 -23.21 14.46 13.43
CA GLN A 24 -22.62 13.86 12.24
C GLN A 24 -21.12 14.10 12.23
N LEU A 25 -20.36 13.01 12.14
CA LEU A 25 -18.93 13.03 11.83
C LEU A 25 -18.75 12.77 10.33
N LYS A 26 -18.08 13.69 9.65
CA LYS A 26 -17.69 13.55 8.26
C LYS A 26 -16.29 13.00 8.18
N ILE A 27 -16.11 11.94 7.40
CA ILE A 27 -14.83 11.24 7.28
C ILE A 27 -14.42 11.21 5.81
N ILE A 28 -13.13 11.48 5.58
CA ILE A 28 -12.42 11.19 4.33
C ILE A 28 -11.43 10.06 4.62
N VAL A 29 -11.38 9.06 3.74
CA VAL A 29 -10.51 7.89 3.89
C VAL A 29 -9.69 7.70 2.63
N THR A 30 -8.39 7.45 2.78
CA THR A 30 -7.50 7.01 1.69
C THR A 30 -6.68 5.80 2.14
N GLY A 31 -6.24 4.97 1.22
CA GLY A 31 -5.32 3.87 1.48
C GLY A 31 -4.25 3.79 0.41
N ASP A 32 -3.14 3.13 0.75
CA ASP A 32 -2.14 2.65 -0.22
C ASP A 32 -1.61 3.75 -1.14
N MET A 33 -1.31 4.90 -0.54
CA MET A 33 -0.85 6.11 -1.22
C MET A 33 0.49 5.91 -1.93
N HIS A 34 1.38 5.09 -1.36
CA HIS A 34 2.65 4.67 -1.96
C HIS A 34 3.51 5.83 -2.51
N GLY A 35 3.45 7.01 -1.88
CA GLY A 35 4.23 8.18 -2.30
C GLY A 35 3.84 8.79 -3.65
N TRP A 36 2.70 8.41 -4.24
CA TRP A 36 2.15 9.00 -5.47
C TRP A 36 1.53 10.38 -5.24
N ILE A 37 2.34 11.31 -4.74
CA ILE A 37 1.90 12.68 -4.46
C ILE A 37 1.56 13.47 -5.74
N GLU A 38 2.15 13.09 -6.88
CA GLU A 38 1.87 13.66 -8.20
C GLU A 38 0.81 12.85 -8.96
N PRO A 39 -0.05 13.50 -9.76
CA PRO A 39 -1.05 12.80 -10.57
C PRO A 39 -0.39 12.01 -11.69
N ARG A 40 -0.97 10.85 -12.03
CA ARG A 40 -0.57 10.07 -13.20
C ARG A 40 -1.25 10.59 -14.45
N ALA A 41 -0.50 10.70 -15.55
CA ALA A 41 -1.08 11.01 -16.85
C ALA A 41 -1.69 9.75 -17.48
N VAL A 42 -2.97 9.80 -17.83
CA VAL A 42 -3.70 8.70 -18.49
C VAL A 42 -4.51 9.27 -19.63
N GLU A 43 -4.10 9.03 -20.88
CA GLU A 43 -4.86 9.39 -22.10
C GLU A 43 -5.37 10.85 -22.13
N GLY A 44 -4.49 11.82 -21.83
CA GLY A 44 -4.85 13.24 -21.81
C GLY A 44 -5.58 13.70 -20.54
N LYS A 45 -5.75 12.82 -19.56
CA LYS A 45 -6.30 13.09 -18.24
C LYS A 45 -5.24 12.98 -17.15
N LEU A 46 -5.53 13.57 -16.00
CA LEU A 46 -4.78 13.42 -14.77
C LEU A 46 -5.58 12.55 -13.81
N PHE A 47 -4.95 11.51 -13.29
CA PHE A 47 -5.54 10.56 -12.37
C PHE A 47 -4.84 10.62 -11.01
N GLY A 48 -5.63 10.86 -9.97
CA GLY A 48 -5.15 11.08 -8.62
C GLY A 48 -4.33 12.35 -8.43
N GLY A 49 -3.29 12.29 -7.58
CA GLY A 49 -2.47 13.42 -7.18
C GLY A 49 -2.98 14.11 -5.91
N ALA A 50 -2.08 14.40 -4.99
CA ALA A 50 -2.46 14.92 -3.67
C ALA A 50 -2.96 16.37 -3.70
N ALA A 51 -2.34 17.22 -4.53
CA ALA A 51 -2.79 18.60 -4.70
C ALA A 51 -4.16 18.66 -5.39
N GLU A 52 -4.35 17.84 -6.40
CA GLU A 52 -5.61 17.64 -7.13
C GLU A 52 -6.71 17.15 -6.18
N MET A 53 -6.38 16.17 -5.33
CA MET A 53 -7.31 15.60 -4.36
C MET A 53 -7.75 16.61 -3.33
N LEU A 54 -6.83 17.40 -2.76
CA LEU A 54 -7.20 18.43 -1.79
C LEU A 54 -8.07 19.53 -2.40
N ALA A 55 -7.78 19.95 -3.64
CA ALA A 55 -8.64 20.90 -4.35
C ALA A 55 -10.06 20.34 -4.55
N TYR A 56 -10.17 19.07 -4.93
CA TYR A 56 -11.44 18.40 -5.10
C TYR A 56 -12.22 18.31 -3.78
N TRP A 57 -11.56 17.92 -2.68
CA TRP A 57 -12.18 17.88 -1.35
C TRP A 57 -12.73 19.26 -0.94
N LYS A 58 -11.97 20.33 -1.16
CA LYS A 58 -12.40 21.70 -0.84
C LYS A 58 -13.60 22.13 -1.69
N ALA A 59 -13.53 21.93 -3.00
CA ALA A 59 -14.54 22.42 -3.93
C ALA A 59 -15.84 21.61 -3.90
N VAL A 60 -15.74 20.28 -3.75
CA VAL A 60 -16.89 19.37 -3.90
C VAL A 60 -17.43 18.89 -2.56
N GLU A 61 -16.55 18.52 -1.62
CA GLU A 61 -16.98 18.01 -0.31
C GLU A 61 -17.14 19.14 0.73
N GLY A 62 -16.66 20.35 0.42
CA GLY A 62 -16.65 21.47 1.37
C GLY A 62 -15.65 21.24 2.51
N TYR A 63 -14.54 20.55 2.21
CA TYR A 63 -13.52 20.17 3.19
C TYR A 63 -12.88 21.37 3.89
N SER A 64 -12.76 21.22 5.21
CA SER A 64 -11.88 22.00 6.09
C SER A 64 -11.46 21.10 7.26
N PRO A 65 -10.24 21.22 7.79
CA PRO A 65 -9.75 20.37 8.88
C PRO A 65 -10.70 20.31 10.09
N GLU A 66 -11.30 21.44 10.46
CA GLU A 66 -12.23 21.56 11.60
C GLU A 66 -13.56 20.78 11.43
N LYS A 67 -13.86 20.26 10.24
CA LYS A 67 -15.16 19.65 9.90
C LYS A 67 -15.06 18.19 9.47
N PHE A 68 -13.85 17.68 9.29
CA PHE A 68 -13.61 16.38 8.67
C PHE A 68 -12.50 15.66 9.40
N LEU A 69 -12.78 14.41 9.77
CA LEU A 69 -11.76 13.46 10.16
C LEU A 69 -11.16 12.81 8.90
N VAL A 70 -9.85 12.89 8.73
CA VAL A 70 -9.12 12.34 7.58
C VAL A 70 -8.26 11.16 8.03
N ILE A 71 -8.56 9.98 7.48
CA ILE A 71 -7.96 8.70 7.87
C ILE A 71 -7.15 8.10 6.72
N GLY A 72 -5.89 7.77 6.98
CA GLY A 72 -5.06 6.91 6.14
C GLY A 72 -5.15 5.44 6.55
N CYS A 73 -5.18 4.54 5.58
CA CYS A 73 -5.18 3.08 5.79
C CYS A 73 -3.78 2.45 5.60
N GLY A 74 -2.70 3.19 5.83
CA GLY A 74 -1.31 2.70 5.73
C GLY A 74 -0.74 2.70 4.31
N ASP A 75 0.53 2.28 4.20
CA ASP A 75 1.33 2.27 2.97
C ASP A 75 1.45 3.66 2.34
N LEU A 76 2.10 4.57 3.07
CA LEU A 76 2.06 6.00 2.82
C LEU A 76 3.02 6.43 1.70
N ALA A 77 4.21 5.83 1.65
CA ALA A 77 5.38 6.52 1.13
C ALA A 77 6.19 5.78 0.06
N THR A 78 6.16 4.45 -0.01
CA THR A 78 7.06 3.72 -0.93
C THR A 78 6.52 3.60 -2.34
N GLY A 79 7.28 4.10 -3.33
CA GLY A 79 6.88 4.07 -4.74
C GLY A 79 7.73 5.01 -5.61
N PRO A 80 7.16 6.09 -6.19
CA PRO A 80 7.90 7.01 -7.05
C PRO A 80 9.15 7.62 -6.41
N ALA A 81 10.14 7.94 -7.23
CA ALA A 81 11.44 8.46 -6.75
C ALA A 81 11.33 9.74 -5.91
N ILE A 82 10.37 10.61 -6.23
CA ILE A 82 10.12 11.85 -5.48
C ILE A 82 9.86 11.58 -3.99
N SER A 83 9.32 10.42 -3.62
CA SER A 83 9.13 10.00 -2.23
C SER A 83 10.28 9.09 -1.76
N THR A 84 10.61 8.07 -2.56
CA THR A 84 11.54 7.00 -2.21
C THR A 84 12.96 7.50 -1.90
N VAL A 85 13.49 8.43 -2.70
CA VAL A 85 14.85 8.99 -2.50
C VAL A 85 14.98 9.63 -1.12
N TYR A 86 13.90 10.29 -0.67
CA TYR A 86 13.85 11.00 0.60
C TYR A 86 13.15 10.19 1.70
N LYS A 87 13.11 8.86 1.55
CA LYS A 87 12.65 7.92 2.58
C LYS A 87 11.23 8.24 3.08
N GLY A 88 10.38 8.79 2.21
CA GLY A 88 8.98 9.08 2.50
C GLY A 88 8.65 10.46 3.07
N GLU A 89 9.65 11.28 3.40
CA GLU A 89 9.44 12.63 3.95
C GLU A 89 8.48 13.49 3.10
N PRO A 90 8.57 13.51 1.75
CA PRO A 90 7.68 14.33 0.93
C PRO A 90 6.21 13.88 0.98
N ALA A 91 5.96 12.58 1.04
CA ALA A 91 4.60 12.05 1.18
C ALA A 91 3.97 12.48 2.51
N ILE A 92 4.72 12.38 3.61
CA ILE A 92 4.25 12.83 4.93
C ILE A 92 4.07 14.35 5.00
N ALA A 93 4.96 15.13 4.39
CA ALA A 93 4.83 16.58 4.31
C ALA A 93 3.54 17.00 3.61
N VAL A 94 3.22 16.35 2.48
CA VAL A 94 1.97 16.56 1.76
C VAL A 94 0.75 16.15 2.59
N MET A 95 0.77 14.99 3.25
CA MET A 95 -0.31 14.56 4.15
C MET A 95 -0.54 15.54 5.31
N ASN A 96 0.53 16.12 5.86
CA ASN A 96 0.43 17.17 6.88
C ASN A 96 -0.26 18.44 6.35
N LEU A 97 0.00 18.83 5.10
CA LEU A 97 -0.66 19.98 4.46
C LEU A 97 -2.13 19.69 4.13
N MET A 98 -2.45 18.43 3.84
CA MET A 98 -3.81 17.96 3.56
C MET A 98 -4.66 17.76 4.82
N GLY A 99 -4.08 17.84 6.02
CA GLY A 99 -4.81 17.73 7.28
C GLY A 99 -5.23 16.30 7.60
N TYR A 100 -4.35 15.32 7.42
CA TYR A 100 -4.56 13.97 7.94
C TYR A 100 -4.56 13.98 9.47
N ASP A 101 -5.53 13.27 10.07
CA ASP A 101 -5.66 13.17 11.53
C ASP A 101 -5.04 11.88 12.08
N VAL A 102 -5.00 10.82 11.26
CA VAL A 102 -4.52 9.50 11.67
C VAL A 102 -4.18 8.65 10.46
N SER A 103 -3.25 7.71 10.62
CA SER A 103 -3.11 6.59 9.70
C SER A 103 -2.97 5.26 10.44
N ALA A 104 -3.46 4.18 9.83
CA ALA A 104 -3.02 2.84 10.17
C ALA A 104 -1.54 2.63 9.74
N LEU A 105 -0.89 1.67 10.38
CA LEU A 105 0.42 1.15 9.99
C LEU A 105 0.28 0.10 8.89
N GLY A 106 0.85 0.33 7.72
CA GLY A 106 1.04 -0.64 6.65
C GLY A 106 2.40 -1.34 6.72
N ASN A 107 2.61 -2.31 5.84
CA ASN A 107 3.89 -3.04 5.81
C ASN A 107 5.01 -2.20 5.20
N HIS A 108 4.69 -1.28 4.28
CA HIS A 108 5.69 -0.48 3.59
C HIS A 108 6.25 0.69 4.43
N GLU A 109 5.66 0.96 5.60
CA GLU A 109 6.22 1.89 6.59
C GLU A 109 7.59 1.44 7.13
N PHE A 110 7.96 0.17 6.96
CA PHE A 110 9.24 -0.40 7.39
C PHE A 110 10.33 -0.41 6.29
N ASP A 111 10.00 -0.02 5.05
CA ASP A 111 10.94 -0.15 3.92
C ASP A 111 12.19 0.71 4.08
N PHE A 112 12.07 1.85 4.78
CA PHE A 112 13.12 2.85 4.88
C PHE A 112 13.91 2.75 6.18
N GLY A 113 14.55 1.60 6.43
CA GLY A 113 15.38 1.39 7.62
C GLY A 113 14.62 0.80 8.82
N GLY A 114 13.54 0.05 8.57
CA GLY A 114 12.80 -0.68 9.58
C GLY A 114 12.20 0.23 10.66
N SER A 115 12.27 -0.22 11.92
CA SER A 115 11.69 0.51 13.06
C SER A 115 12.25 1.93 13.24
N GLU A 116 13.52 2.17 12.93
CA GLU A 116 14.10 3.52 13.02
C GLU A 116 13.58 4.44 11.89
N GLY A 117 13.38 3.88 10.70
CA GLY A 117 12.68 4.53 9.60
C GLY A 117 11.27 4.97 9.99
N LEU A 118 10.48 4.05 10.54
CA LEU A 118 9.13 4.33 11.02
C LEU A 118 9.11 5.38 12.14
N LYS A 119 10.03 5.33 13.11
CA LYS A 119 10.14 6.39 14.14
C LYS A 119 10.39 7.75 13.51
N LYS A 120 11.27 7.83 12.51
CA LYS A 120 11.53 9.08 11.78
C LYS A 120 10.29 9.55 11.01
N MET A 121 9.56 8.64 10.39
CA MET A 121 8.29 8.93 9.72
C MET A 121 7.27 9.53 10.68
N GLN A 122 7.13 8.95 11.88
CA GLN A 122 6.25 9.47 12.93
C GLN A 122 6.70 10.83 13.47
N GLN A 123 8.00 11.16 13.43
CA GLN A 123 8.47 12.50 13.81
C GLN A 123 8.10 13.56 12.76
N TRP A 124 8.03 13.19 11.48
CA TRP A 124 7.59 14.07 10.42
C TRP A 124 6.07 14.25 10.41
N ALA A 125 5.32 13.21 10.75
CA ALA A 125 3.86 13.22 10.74
C ALA A 125 3.30 14.08 11.87
N LYS A 126 2.31 14.91 11.55
CA LYS A 126 1.49 15.65 12.54
C LYS A 126 0.31 14.82 13.06
N PHE A 127 0.25 13.56 12.65
CA PHE A 127 -0.77 12.59 12.98
C PHE A 127 -0.12 11.27 13.42
N PRO A 128 -0.76 10.49 14.31
CA PRO A 128 -0.24 9.19 14.71
C PRO A 128 -0.37 8.15 13.59
N ILE A 129 0.63 7.28 13.49
CA ILE A 129 0.60 6.05 12.69
C ILE A 129 0.39 4.88 13.67
N MET A 130 -0.74 4.18 13.56
CA MET A 130 -1.24 3.31 14.62
C MET A 130 -1.37 1.85 14.22
N ALA A 131 -1.09 0.95 15.16
CA ALA A 131 -1.52 -0.44 15.12
C ALA A 131 -1.60 -1.02 16.53
N ALA A 132 -2.77 -1.55 16.90
CA ALA A 132 -2.98 -2.23 18.17
C ALA A 132 -2.37 -3.64 18.19
N ASN A 133 -2.44 -4.35 17.06
CA ASN A 133 -2.09 -5.76 16.96
C ASN A 133 -0.61 -6.00 16.61
N VAL A 134 0.31 -5.20 17.14
CA VAL A 134 1.76 -5.39 16.95
C VAL A 134 2.44 -5.76 18.25
N ALA A 135 3.42 -6.64 18.16
CA ALA A 135 4.27 -6.99 19.30
C ALA A 135 5.70 -7.26 18.84
N ASN A 136 6.65 -7.08 19.74
CA ASN A 136 8.02 -7.54 19.58
C ASN A 136 8.08 -9.08 19.48
N ALA A 137 9.23 -9.60 19.08
CA ALA A 137 9.46 -11.03 18.90
C ALA A 137 9.28 -11.84 20.18
N ASP A 138 9.54 -11.22 21.34
CA ASP A 138 9.30 -11.78 22.67
C ASP A 138 7.84 -11.68 23.15
N GLY A 139 6.96 -11.07 22.36
CA GLY A 139 5.55 -10.89 22.67
C GLY A 139 5.19 -9.61 23.40
N THR A 140 6.17 -8.76 23.75
CA THR A 140 5.91 -7.49 24.43
C THR A 140 5.31 -6.44 23.48
N PRO A 141 4.51 -5.46 23.98
CA PRO A 141 4.00 -4.36 23.16
C PRO A 141 5.11 -3.53 22.50
N VAL A 142 4.79 -2.91 21.37
CA VAL A 142 5.71 -1.98 20.68
C VAL A 142 5.44 -0.55 21.12
N ASP A 143 6.18 -0.06 22.12
CA ASP A 143 5.87 1.20 22.82
C ASP A 143 5.80 2.46 21.95
N PHE A 144 6.54 2.50 20.84
CA PHE A 144 6.58 3.68 19.96
C PHE A 144 5.48 3.67 18.88
N ILE A 145 4.65 2.63 18.82
CA ILE A 145 3.52 2.52 17.89
C ILE A 145 2.23 2.64 18.71
N PRO A 146 1.52 3.77 18.63
CA PRO A 146 0.26 3.93 19.35
C PRO A 146 -0.78 2.90 18.86
N PRO A 147 -1.52 2.24 19.76
CA PRO A 147 -2.50 1.23 19.37
C PRO A 147 -3.82 1.83 18.87
N ALA A 148 -4.17 3.01 19.40
CA ALA A 148 -5.43 3.69 19.18
C ALA A 148 -5.33 5.17 19.57
N MET A 149 -6.33 5.96 19.16
CA MET A 149 -6.49 7.34 19.59
C MET A 149 -7.95 7.65 19.97
N MET A 150 -8.13 8.74 20.72
CA MET A 150 -9.44 9.32 20.97
C MET A 150 -9.59 10.60 20.13
N TYR A 151 -10.64 10.67 19.33
CA TYR A 151 -11.07 11.86 18.60
C TYR A 151 -12.34 12.40 19.25
N GLU A 152 -12.53 13.71 19.29
CA GLU A 152 -13.72 14.34 19.86
C GLU A 152 -14.45 15.16 18.80
N GLU A 153 -15.71 14.81 18.52
CA GLU A 153 -16.59 15.56 17.63
C GLU A 153 -17.74 16.11 18.46
N GLN A 154 -17.82 17.44 18.60
CA GLN A 154 -18.94 18.12 19.27
C GLN A 154 -19.29 17.55 20.66
N GLY A 155 -18.26 17.19 21.44
CA GLY A 155 -18.37 16.62 22.79
C GLY A 155 -18.51 15.10 22.84
N VAL A 156 -18.60 14.42 21.70
CA VAL A 156 -18.69 12.95 21.62
C VAL A 156 -17.32 12.36 21.30
N LYS A 157 -16.89 11.45 22.16
CA LYS A 157 -15.62 10.73 22.03
C LYS A 157 -15.75 9.54 21.09
N VAL A 158 -14.96 9.55 20.02
CA VAL A 158 -14.81 8.48 19.04
C VAL A 158 -13.44 7.83 19.22
N GLY A 159 -13.43 6.56 19.61
CA GLY A 159 -12.21 5.77 19.68
C GLY A 159 -11.84 5.22 18.31
N ILE A 160 -10.59 5.38 17.89
CA ILE A 160 -10.09 4.87 16.61
C ILE A 160 -8.99 3.85 16.91
N ILE A 161 -9.22 2.59 16.56
CA ILE A 161 -8.28 1.49 16.75
C ILE A 161 -7.49 1.29 15.46
N GLY A 162 -6.16 1.24 15.56
CA GLY A 162 -5.28 0.90 14.44
C GLY A 162 -5.14 -0.62 14.30
N LEU A 163 -5.08 -1.16 13.08
CA LEU A 163 -4.61 -2.55 12.85
C LEU A 163 -3.67 -2.62 11.64
N THR A 164 -2.78 -3.60 11.66
CA THR A 164 -1.90 -3.96 10.55
C THR A 164 -1.98 -5.46 10.25
N LEU A 165 -1.28 -5.92 9.22
CA LEU A 165 -1.26 -7.30 8.76
C LEU A 165 -0.69 -8.29 9.80
N GLN A 166 -1.33 -9.44 9.95
CA GLN A 166 -0.82 -10.53 10.82
C GLN A 166 0.55 -11.06 10.41
N ASN A 167 0.86 -11.07 9.12
CA ASN A 167 2.07 -11.67 8.57
C ASN A 167 3.23 -10.66 8.40
N LEU A 168 3.19 -9.51 9.08
CA LEU A 168 4.14 -8.40 8.94
C LEU A 168 5.62 -8.82 8.97
N ALA A 169 6.03 -9.67 9.92
CA ALA A 169 7.41 -10.14 10.06
C ALA A 169 7.88 -11.01 8.88
N SER A 170 6.96 -11.57 8.09
CA SER A 170 7.27 -12.38 6.92
C SER A 170 7.28 -11.60 5.60
N ILE A 171 6.99 -10.30 5.62
CA ILE A 171 6.90 -9.46 4.41
C ILE A 171 7.66 -8.14 4.54
N THR A 172 8.30 -7.90 5.68
CA THR A 172 9.13 -6.71 5.91
C THR A 172 10.56 -7.14 6.19
N SER A 173 11.53 -6.44 5.60
CA SER A 173 12.94 -6.84 5.59
C SER A 173 13.66 -6.63 6.94
N SER A 174 13.01 -6.05 7.94
CA SER A 174 13.73 -5.48 9.08
C SER A 174 12.85 -5.20 10.31
N ASN A 175 12.16 -6.18 10.87
CA ASN A 175 11.63 -6.02 12.22
C ASN A 175 11.59 -7.33 13.03
N ASN A 176 11.81 -7.17 14.33
CA ASN A 176 11.37 -8.11 15.35
C ASN A 176 9.89 -7.84 15.69
N ILE A 177 9.10 -7.25 14.80
CA ILE A 177 7.73 -6.82 15.07
C ILE A 177 6.78 -7.67 14.23
N SER A 178 5.88 -8.37 14.90
CA SER A 178 4.90 -9.24 14.27
C SER A 178 3.50 -8.70 14.49
N GLY A 179 2.66 -8.84 13.46
CA GLY A 179 1.23 -8.70 13.59
C GLY A 179 0.63 -9.85 14.41
N ARG A 180 -0.44 -9.55 15.14
CA ARG A 180 -1.16 -10.49 16.00
C ARG A 180 -2.62 -10.63 15.54
N PRO A 181 -3.33 -11.70 15.94
CA PRO A 181 -4.73 -11.91 15.57
C PRO A 181 -5.61 -10.70 15.90
N TYR A 182 -6.46 -10.29 14.96
CA TYR A 182 -7.16 -9.00 15.05
C TYR A 182 -8.19 -8.94 16.18
N ALA A 183 -9.00 -9.98 16.35
CA ALA A 183 -10.20 -9.93 17.18
C ALA A 183 -9.92 -9.71 18.67
N GLU A 184 -8.85 -10.34 19.19
CA GLU A 184 -8.40 -10.16 20.58
C GLU A 184 -8.09 -8.68 20.87
N TYR A 185 -7.28 -8.07 20.01
CA TYR A 185 -6.85 -6.68 20.16
C TYR A 185 -8.00 -5.70 19.93
N VAL A 186 -8.89 -5.95 18.96
CA VAL A 186 -10.08 -5.09 18.76
C VAL A 186 -10.98 -5.12 19.99
N ARG A 187 -11.18 -6.29 20.63
CA ARG A 187 -11.96 -6.42 21.86
C ARG A 187 -11.32 -5.67 23.03
N GLU A 188 -10.03 -5.90 23.25
CA GLU A 188 -9.25 -5.25 24.31
C GLU A 188 -9.32 -3.72 24.19
N PHE A 189 -8.95 -3.18 23.03
CA PHE A 189 -8.90 -1.73 22.84
C PHE A 189 -10.29 -1.10 22.76
N THR A 190 -11.30 -1.83 22.30
CA THR A 190 -12.70 -1.36 22.41
C THR A 190 -13.11 -1.19 23.86
N ALA A 191 -12.81 -2.16 24.74
CA ALA A 191 -13.11 -2.07 26.16
C ALA A 191 -12.36 -0.88 26.81
N ALA A 192 -11.04 -0.79 26.59
CA ALA A 192 -10.21 0.27 27.15
C ALA A 192 -10.62 1.68 26.69
N LEU A 193 -11.03 1.86 25.42
CA LEU A 193 -11.51 3.14 24.91
C LEU A 193 -12.89 3.50 25.49
N ARG A 194 -13.79 2.52 25.65
CA ARG A 194 -15.11 2.73 26.27
C ARG A 194 -15.00 3.10 27.74
N GLU A 195 -14.09 2.49 28.49
CA GLU A 195 -13.77 2.88 29.86
C GLU A 195 -13.29 4.34 29.95
N LYS A 196 -12.57 4.82 28.93
CA LYS A 196 -12.15 6.22 28.77
C LYS A 196 -13.24 7.15 28.19
N GLY A 197 -14.46 6.61 28.01
CA GLY A 197 -15.64 7.36 27.61
C GLY A 197 -15.93 7.38 26.11
N ALA A 198 -15.24 6.60 25.27
CA ALA A 198 -15.60 6.46 23.87
C ALA A 198 -17.04 5.93 23.72
N LYS A 199 -17.85 6.66 22.96
CA LYS A 199 -19.23 6.30 22.63
C LYS A 199 -19.32 5.52 21.33
N VAL A 200 -18.42 5.84 20.40
CA VAL A 200 -18.31 5.20 19.08
C VAL A 200 -16.90 4.66 18.92
N ILE A 201 -16.77 3.50 18.26
CA ILE A 201 -15.48 2.88 17.93
C ILE A 201 -15.39 2.73 16.41
N ILE A 202 -14.27 3.11 15.83
CA ILE A 202 -13.93 2.89 14.41
C ILE A 202 -12.63 2.08 14.35
N VAL A 203 -12.50 1.22 13.34
CA VAL A 203 -11.22 0.56 13.04
C VAL A 203 -10.64 1.19 11.77
N ALA A 204 -9.44 1.75 11.87
CA ALA A 204 -8.62 2.14 10.74
C ALA A 204 -7.49 1.12 10.59
N SER A 205 -7.41 0.43 9.46
CA SER A 205 -6.46 -0.66 9.31
C SER A 205 -5.80 -0.72 7.94
N HIS A 206 -4.64 -1.36 7.93
CA HIS A 206 -3.98 -1.85 6.73
C HIS A 206 -4.22 -3.36 6.62
N VAL A 207 -5.50 -3.74 6.45
CA VAL A 207 -5.96 -5.14 6.38
C VAL A 207 -6.82 -5.32 5.13
N PRO A 208 -6.64 -6.41 4.36
CA PRO A 208 -7.48 -6.71 3.19
C PRO A 208 -8.97 -6.76 3.52
N GLN A 209 -9.86 -6.36 2.59
CA GLN A 209 -11.32 -6.45 2.77
C GLN A 209 -11.76 -7.80 3.28
N ALA A 210 -11.26 -8.88 2.66
CA ALA A 210 -11.76 -10.21 2.92
C ALA A 210 -11.54 -10.60 4.39
N GLU A 211 -10.37 -10.29 4.93
CA GLU A 211 -10.04 -10.50 6.34
C GLU A 211 -10.83 -9.56 7.24
N LEU A 212 -11.00 -8.30 6.84
CA LEU A 212 -11.76 -7.30 7.60
C LEU A 212 -13.26 -7.63 7.67
N CYS A 213 -13.82 -8.22 6.61
CA CYS A 213 -15.19 -8.75 6.56
C CYS A 213 -15.37 -9.96 7.48
N ILE A 214 -14.35 -10.82 7.62
CA ILE A 214 -14.36 -11.93 8.58
C ILE A 214 -14.34 -11.36 10.01
N LEU A 215 -13.42 -10.44 10.28
CA LEU A 215 -13.31 -9.76 11.56
C LEU A 215 -14.62 -9.08 11.96
N ALA A 216 -15.25 -8.34 11.05
CA ALA A 216 -16.54 -7.67 11.30
C ALA A 216 -17.64 -8.63 11.77
N LYS A 217 -17.66 -9.89 11.29
CA LYS A 217 -18.58 -10.93 11.78
C LYS A 217 -18.18 -11.42 13.16
N GLU A 218 -16.89 -11.65 13.37
CA GLU A 218 -16.34 -12.19 14.61
C GLU A 218 -16.53 -11.25 15.82
N VAL A 219 -16.49 -9.94 15.59
CA VAL A 219 -16.68 -8.91 16.64
C VAL A 219 -18.00 -8.16 16.51
N ALA A 220 -19.02 -8.76 15.89
CA ALA A 220 -20.31 -8.11 15.65
C ALA A 220 -20.99 -7.61 16.94
N ASP A 221 -20.76 -8.28 18.07
CA ASP A 221 -21.25 -7.89 19.40
C ASP A 221 -20.70 -6.55 19.89
N LEU A 222 -19.55 -6.11 19.36
CA LEU A 222 -18.94 -4.84 19.73
C LEU A 222 -19.64 -3.63 19.10
N ASN A 223 -20.56 -3.80 18.14
CA ASN A 223 -21.28 -2.70 17.48
C ASN A 223 -20.35 -1.62 16.87
N ILE A 224 -19.29 -2.05 16.19
CA ILE A 224 -18.37 -1.14 15.47
C ILE A 224 -19.03 -0.76 14.14
N PRO A 225 -19.45 0.51 13.91
CA PRO A 225 -20.14 0.91 12.68
C PRO A 225 -19.26 0.90 11.43
N LEU A 226 -17.93 1.02 11.59
CA LEU A 226 -17.02 1.26 10.48
C LEU A 226 -15.66 0.58 10.69
N MET A 227 -15.22 -0.17 9.68
CA MET A 227 -13.88 -0.73 9.55
C MET A 227 -13.31 -0.36 8.17
N LEU A 228 -12.11 0.20 8.16
CA LEU A 228 -11.46 0.74 6.96
C LEU A 228 -10.22 -0.06 6.63
N GLY A 229 -10.11 -0.59 5.41
CA GLY A 229 -9.03 -1.49 4.98
C GLY A 229 -8.08 -0.89 3.93
N GLY A 230 -7.05 -1.67 3.59
CA GLY A 230 -5.97 -1.34 2.65
C GLY A 230 -5.21 -2.60 2.21
N HIS A 231 -3.95 -2.45 1.79
CA HIS A 231 -2.98 -3.51 1.41
C HIS A 231 -3.16 -4.11 0.00
N THR A 232 -4.40 -4.47 -0.37
CA THR A 232 -4.70 -5.15 -1.64
C THR A 232 -5.02 -4.19 -2.78
N HIS A 233 -4.97 -2.89 -2.52
CA HIS A 233 -5.31 -1.81 -3.47
C HIS A 233 -6.74 -1.89 -3.99
N GLU A 234 -7.59 -2.62 -3.28
CA GLU A 234 -8.95 -2.87 -3.72
C GLU A 234 -9.88 -1.69 -3.42
N ILE A 235 -10.84 -1.50 -4.31
CA ILE A 235 -11.94 -0.55 -4.13
C ILE A 235 -13.18 -1.39 -3.91
N SER A 236 -13.53 -1.57 -2.65
CA SER A 236 -14.66 -2.38 -2.23
C SER A 236 -15.32 -1.78 -1.01
N GLN A 237 -16.63 -1.93 -0.95
CA GLN A 237 -17.46 -1.52 0.16
C GLN A 237 -18.52 -2.57 0.38
N GLN A 238 -18.61 -3.08 1.61
CA GLN A 238 -19.59 -4.09 1.99
C GLN A 238 -20.17 -3.78 3.36
N LYS A 239 -21.45 -4.11 3.56
CA LYS A 239 -22.09 -4.03 4.87
C LYS A 239 -22.20 -5.42 5.48
N ILE A 240 -21.52 -5.64 6.59
CA ILE A 240 -21.47 -6.90 7.34
C ILE A 240 -22.25 -6.71 8.63
N GLY A 241 -23.49 -7.21 8.67
CA GLY A 241 -24.42 -6.89 9.76
C GLY A 241 -24.68 -5.39 9.83
N ASN A 242 -24.25 -4.74 10.92
CA ASN A 242 -24.35 -3.29 11.09
C ASN A 242 -23.05 -2.54 10.75
N THR A 243 -21.96 -3.25 10.46
CA THR A 243 -20.63 -2.68 10.19
C THR A 243 -20.43 -2.44 8.71
N TRP A 244 -20.02 -1.24 8.32
CA TRP A 244 -19.47 -1.00 6.99
C TRP A 244 -17.99 -1.33 6.96
N VAL A 245 -17.59 -2.08 5.94
CA VAL A 245 -16.20 -2.47 5.65
C VAL A 245 -15.83 -1.87 4.30
N MET A 246 -14.87 -0.94 4.28
CA MET A 246 -14.52 -0.17 3.08
C MET A 246 -13.00 -0.06 2.88
N SER A 247 -12.56 -0.24 1.64
CA SER A 247 -11.18 0.00 1.18
C SER A 247 -11.20 0.96 -0.01
N CYS A 248 -10.26 1.89 -0.12
CA CYS A 248 -10.39 3.05 -1.01
C CYS A 248 -9.37 3.09 -2.16
N GLY A 249 -8.83 1.93 -2.56
CA GLY A 249 -7.86 1.86 -3.64
C GLY A 249 -6.48 2.36 -3.20
N GLN A 250 -5.81 3.08 -4.09
CA GLN A 250 -4.39 3.42 -3.96
C GLN A 250 -4.07 4.79 -4.58
N TRP A 251 -2.85 5.27 -4.36
CA TRP A 251 -2.17 6.31 -5.14
C TRP A 251 -2.89 7.68 -5.20
N TRP A 252 -3.72 7.98 -4.20
CA TRP A 252 -4.65 9.12 -4.24
C TRP A 252 -5.53 9.14 -5.49
N GLU A 253 -5.86 7.99 -6.09
CA GLU A 253 -6.77 7.93 -7.25
C GLU A 253 -8.22 7.87 -6.84
N CYS A 254 -8.47 7.40 -5.62
CA CYS A 254 -9.79 7.26 -5.04
C CYS A 254 -9.73 7.61 -3.55
N TYR A 255 -10.83 8.15 -3.02
CA TYR A 255 -11.03 8.33 -1.59
C TYR A 255 -12.43 7.87 -1.18
N GLY A 256 -12.57 7.45 0.07
CA GLY A 256 -13.84 7.17 0.72
C GLY A 256 -14.41 8.43 1.35
N ARG A 257 -15.70 8.69 1.15
CA ARG A 257 -16.45 9.76 1.81
C ARG A 257 -17.58 9.15 2.64
N ILE A 258 -17.52 9.37 3.95
CA ILE A 258 -18.43 8.74 4.90
C ILE A 258 -19.08 9.78 5.81
N ASP A 259 -20.40 9.71 5.97
CA ASP A 259 -21.14 10.44 7.00
C ASP A 259 -21.61 9.45 8.06
N LEU A 260 -21.00 9.54 9.24
CA LEU A 260 -21.35 8.74 10.41
C LEU A 260 -22.21 9.57 11.34
N ASN A 261 -23.49 9.21 11.43
CA ASN A 261 -24.39 9.82 12.40
C ASN A 261 -24.35 9.04 13.70
N PHE A 262 -24.38 9.74 14.83
CA PHE A 262 -24.46 9.13 16.14
C PHE A 262 -25.30 9.94 17.11
N ASP A 263 -25.90 9.22 18.05
CA ASP A 263 -26.58 9.78 19.21
C ASP A 263 -25.54 10.16 20.29
N PRO A 264 -25.48 11.42 20.73
CA PRO A 264 -24.47 11.88 21.67
C PRO A 264 -24.60 11.28 23.08
N GLU A 265 -25.80 10.86 23.48
CA GLU A 265 -26.05 10.27 24.79
C GLU A 265 -25.74 8.77 24.79
N THR A 266 -26.30 8.06 23.81
CA THR A 266 -26.28 6.60 23.75
C THR A 266 -25.09 6.03 22.98
N GLY A 267 -24.44 6.83 22.12
CA GLY A 267 -23.41 6.35 21.19
C GLY A 267 -23.93 5.49 20.04
N ARG A 268 -25.26 5.30 19.94
CA ARG A 268 -25.87 4.56 18.84
C ARG A 268 -25.50 5.26 17.53
N SER A 269 -24.86 4.53 16.62
CA SER A 269 -24.31 5.08 15.40
C SER A 269 -24.82 4.37 14.16
N THR A 270 -24.91 5.12 13.06
CA THR A 270 -25.32 4.63 11.74
C THR A 270 -24.59 5.40 10.66
N VAL A 271 -24.02 4.69 9.70
CA VAL A 271 -23.43 5.30 8.50
C VAL A 271 -24.58 5.68 7.55
N GLN A 272 -24.74 6.98 7.29
CA GLN A 272 -25.75 7.55 6.39
C GLN A 272 -25.26 7.61 4.95
N LEU A 273 -24.00 7.98 4.77
CA LEU A 273 -23.33 8.01 3.47
C LEU A 273 -22.05 7.21 3.58
N ALA A 274 -21.78 6.38 2.58
CA ALA A 274 -20.48 5.80 2.34
C ALA A 274 -20.35 5.61 0.83
N LYS A 275 -19.47 6.39 0.21
CA LYS A 275 -19.18 6.35 -1.24
C LYS A 275 -17.68 6.36 -1.47
N GLN A 276 -17.26 5.74 -2.57
CA GLN A 276 -15.90 5.84 -3.11
C GLN A 276 -15.92 6.80 -4.29
N VAL A 277 -14.98 7.73 -4.32
CA VAL A 277 -14.91 8.80 -5.32
C VAL A 277 -13.56 8.76 -6.01
N TRP A 278 -13.59 8.47 -7.31
CA TRP A 278 -12.42 8.50 -8.18
C TRP A 278 -12.10 9.93 -8.61
N LEU A 279 -10.81 10.27 -8.62
CA LEU A 279 -10.32 11.56 -9.06
C LEU A 279 -9.68 11.46 -10.43
N LEU A 280 -10.47 11.65 -11.47
CA LEU A 280 -10.02 11.71 -12.85
C LEU A 280 -10.42 13.07 -13.45
N GLN A 281 -9.44 13.89 -13.79
CA GLN A 281 -9.65 15.24 -14.32
C GLN A 281 -9.12 15.37 -15.74
N ASP A 282 -9.85 16.09 -16.60
CA ASP A 282 -9.30 16.49 -17.89
C ASP A 282 -8.12 17.44 -17.67
N ARG A 283 -6.96 17.16 -18.29
CA ARG A 283 -5.70 17.87 -17.99
C ARG A 283 -5.80 19.39 -18.16
N LYS A 284 -6.63 19.85 -19.10
CA LYS A 284 -6.84 21.28 -19.39
C LYS A 284 -7.62 22.02 -18.30
N ASP A 285 -8.46 21.31 -17.55
CA ASP A 285 -9.38 21.88 -16.55
C ASP A 285 -8.98 21.48 -15.11
N ALA A 286 -7.92 20.68 -14.98
CA ALA A 286 -7.50 20.10 -13.71
C ALA A 286 -7.22 21.18 -12.66
N GLN A 287 -7.93 21.07 -11.54
CA GLN A 287 -7.74 21.91 -10.37
C GLN A 287 -6.78 21.24 -9.40
N SER A 288 -5.96 22.06 -8.75
CA SER A 288 -4.93 21.62 -7.79
C SER A 288 -4.80 22.64 -6.67
N ASP A 289 -4.64 22.18 -5.43
CA ASP A 289 -4.39 23.08 -4.30
C ASP A 289 -3.02 23.75 -4.46
N PRO A 290 -2.94 25.10 -4.43
CA PRO A 290 -1.71 25.81 -4.74
C PRO A 290 -0.60 25.57 -3.71
N ASN A 291 -0.94 25.37 -2.43
CA ASN A 291 0.06 25.18 -1.38
C ASN A 291 0.67 23.78 -1.46
N VAL A 292 -0.18 22.75 -1.62
CA VAL A 292 0.30 21.38 -1.80
C VAL A 292 1.09 21.24 -3.11
N LYS A 293 0.61 21.84 -4.20
CA LYS A 293 1.33 21.84 -5.49
C LYS A 293 2.70 22.52 -5.40
N ALA A 294 2.79 23.66 -4.70
CA ALA A 294 4.05 24.34 -4.49
C ALA A 294 5.04 23.53 -3.65
N ASP A 295 4.56 22.77 -2.65
CA ASP A 295 5.41 21.88 -1.87
C ASP A 295 5.94 20.71 -2.72
N ILE A 296 5.05 20.02 -3.45
CA ILE A 296 5.41 18.94 -4.37
C ILE A 296 6.43 19.45 -5.41
N GLY A 297 6.24 20.65 -5.97
CA GLY A 297 7.15 21.23 -6.95
C GLY A 297 8.59 21.36 -6.44
N LYS A 298 8.79 21.72 -5.17
CA LYS A 298 10.14 21.79 -4.56
C LYS A 298 10.81 20.42 -4.52
N TRP A 299 10.06 19.38 -4.15
CA TRP A 299 10.57 18.01 -4.12
C TRP A 299 10.85 17.47 -5.53
N HIS A 300 9.98 17.80 -6.49
CA HIS A 300 10.16 17.43 -7.90
C HIS A 300 11.43 18.05 -8.50
N GLU A 301 11.65 19.35 -8.26
CA GLU A 301 12.86 20.04 -8.70
C GLU A 301 14.11 19.42 -8.06
N LYS A 302 14.05 19.12 -6.76
CA LYS A 302 15.17 18.53 -6.03
C LYS A 302 15.52 17.13 -6.54
N VAL A 303 14.54 16.24 -6.67
CA VAL A 303 14.78 14.86 -7.15
C VAL A 303 15.26 14.85 -8.59
N THR A 304 14.73 15.75 -9.43
CA THR A 304 15.18 15.88 -10.83
C THR A 304 16.62 16.38 -10.89
N LYS A 305 17.01 17.34 -10.04
CA LYS A 305 18.39 17.83 -9.97
C LYS A 305 19.38 16.74 -9.51
N GLU A 306 19.00 15.93 -8.54
CA GLU A 306 19.88 14.91 -7.94
C GLU A 306 19.89 13.58 -8.72
N HIS A 307 18.78 13.23 -9.38
CA HIS A 307 18.55 11.91 -9.98
C HIS A 307 17.95 11.96 -11.40
N GLY A 308 17.93 13.12 -12.06
CA GLY A 308 17.38 13.29 -13.41
C GLY A 308 18.34 12.96 -14.56
N GLU A 309 19.46 12.28 -14.31
CA GLU A 309 20.38 11.83 -15.36
C GLU A 309 19.63 10.99 -16.41
N SER A 310 19.77 11.37 -17.68
CA SER A 310 19.22 10.63 -18.82
C SER A 310 19.98 9.31 -19.04
N LEU A 311 19.23 8.24 -19.22
CA LEU A 311 19.74 6.88 -19.43
C LEU A 311 19.29 6.26 -20.76
N GLY A 312 18.38 6.92 -21.50
CA GLY A 312 17.91 6.41 -22.77
C GLY A 312 16.53 6.92 -23.16
N PHE A 313 15.86 6.17 -24.03
CA PHE A 313 14.54 6.51 -24.55
C PHE A 313 13.69 5.25 -24.79
N THR A 314 12.42 5.30 -24.43
CA THR A 314 11.40 4.27 -24.74
C THR A 314 10.27 4.93 -25.54
N SER A 315 9.85 4.28 -26.63
CA SER A 315 8.84 4.85 -27.52
C SER A 315 7.41 4.65 -27.01
N SER A 316 7.13 3.48 -26.42
CA SER A 316 5.81 3.10 -25.93
C SER A 316 5.73 3.00 -24.41
N GLY A 317 6.84 3.20 -23.70
CA GLY A 317 6.96 2.83 -22.30
C GLY A 317 7.07 1.31 -22.12
N LEU A 318 7.39 0.89 -20.90
CA LEU A 318 7.45 -0.53 -20.51
C LEU A 318 6.50 -0.78 -19.35
N ARG A 319 5.52 -1.67 -19.57
CA ARG A 319 4.63 -2.12 -18.49
C ARG A 319 5.42 -2.88 -17.42
N ARG A 320 4.97 -2.79 -16.18
CA ARG A 320 5.40 -3.57 -15.01
C ARG A 320 5.02 -5.05 -15.18
N GLN A 321 5.64 -5.67 -16.18
CA GLN A 321 5.44 -7.05 -16.64
C GLN A 321 6.75 -7.55 -17.29
N TRP A 322 6.66 -8.46 -18.25
CA TRP A 322 7.80 -9.20 -18.80
C TRP A 322 8.95 -8.33 -19.30
N ALA A 323 8.69 -7.33 -20.12
CA ALA A 323 9.77 -6.53 -20.72
C ALA A 323 10.68 -5.85 -19.67
N ILE A 324 10.10 -5.22 -18.63
CA ILE A 324 10.89 -4.56 -17.58
C ILE A 324 11.55 -5.57 -16.65
N CYS A 325 10.86 -6.68 -16.33
CA CYS A 325 11.42 -7.73 -15.50
C CYS A 325 12.59 -8.46 -16.19
N ASN A 326 12.47 -8.68 -17.50
CA ASN A 326 13.51 -9.28 -18.33
C ASN A 326 14.71 -8.33 -18.45
N LEU A 327 14.47 -7.04 -18.73
CA LEU A 327 15.54 -6.02 -18.71
C LEU A 327 16.34 -6.05 -17.41
N VAL A 328 15.66 -6.05 -16.27
CA VAL A 328 16.33 -6.06 -14.96
C VAL A 328 17.10 -7.36 -14.74
N THR A 329 16.45 -8.51 -14.89
CA THR A 329 17.11 -9.81 -14.62
C THR A 329 18.22 -10.14 -15.63
N ASP A 330 18.10 -9.75 -16.89
CA ASP A 330 19.14 -9.93 -17.90
C ASP A 330 20.30 -8.95 -17.70
N SER A 331 20.03 -7.72 -17.24
CA SER A 331 21.10 -6.78 -16.87
C SER A 331 21.96 -7.32 -15.73
N TRP A 332 21.36 -7.99 -14.73
CA TRP A 332 22.08 -8.64 -13.65
C TRP A 332 23.02 -9.73 -14.19
N LEU A 333 22.51 -10.62 -15.06
CA LEU A 333 23.29 -11.69 -15.69
C LEU A 333 24.38 -11.17 -16.63
N SER A 334 24.16 -10.03 -17.26
CA SER A 334 25.17 -9.39 -18.12
C SER A 334 26.36 -8.87 -17.32
N ARG A 335 26.13 -8.46 -16.07
CA ARG A 335 27.13 -7.84 -15.21
C ARG A 335 27.85 -8.85 -14.31
N TYR A 336 27.11 -9.84 -13.82
CA TYR A 336 27.61 -10.85 -12.89
C TYR A 336 27.38 -12.25 -13.48
N PRO A 337 28.45 -13.02 -13.72
CA PRO A 337 28.32 -14.40 -14.19
C PRO A 337 27.51 -15.25 -13.22
N ALA A 338 26.39 -15.79 -13.71
CA ALA A 338 25.54 -16.77 -13.06
C ALA A 338 24.73 -17.54 -14.12
N ASP A 339 24.13 -18.66 -13.75
CA ASP A 339 23.29 -19.44 -14.66
C ASP A 339 21.90 -18.82 -14.83
N LEU A 340 21.38 -18.23 -13.74
CA LEU A 340 19.99 -17.80 -13.60
C LEU A 340 19.89 -16.53 -12.76
N ALA A 341 18.82 -15.77 -12.95
CA ALA A 341 18.41 -14.69 -12.05
C ALA A 341 16.94 -14.85 -11.66
N ILE A 342 16.59 -14.59 -10.41
CA ILE A 342 15.21 -14.60 -9.91
C ILE A 342 14.93 -13.32 -9.14
N SER A 343 13.78 -12.71 -9.43
CA SER A 343 13.18 -11.68 -8.58
C SER A 343 11.67 -11.96 -8.44
N ASN A 344 10.92 -11.03 -7.87
CA ASN A 344 9.48 -11.10 -7.73
C ASN A 344 8.83 -9.84 -8.31
N LEU A 345 7.67 -10.00 -8.94
CA LEU A 345 6.92 -8.90 -9.55
C LEU A 345 6.56 -7.80 -8.53
N GLY A 346 6.38 -8.18 -7.26
CA GLY A 346 6.16 -7.27 -6.13
C GLY A 346 7.29 -6.25 -5.92
N GLY A 347 8.52 -6.60 -6.32
CA GLY A 347 9.70 -5.74 -6.25
C GLY A 347 9.71 -4.58 -7.26
N PHE A 348 8.93 -4.70 -8.34
CA PHE A 348 8.75 -3.67 -9.36
C PHE A 348 7.49 -2.89 -9.01
N ARG A 349 7.47 -1.55 -9.01
CA ARG A 349 6.33 -0.77 -8.45
C ARG A 349 5.59 0.12 -9.44
N GLN A 350 6.17 0.41 -10.60
CA GLN A 350 5.52 1.22 -11.63
C GLN A 350 5.93 0.80 -13.04
N ASP A 351 5.15 1.26 -14.01
CA ASP A 351 5.51 1.22 -15.43
C ASP A 351 6.59 2.28 -15.71
N LEU A 352 7.41 2.03 -16.72
CA LEU A 352 8.24 3.07 -17.34
C LEU A 352 7.39 3.81 -18.38
N GLN A 353 7.28 5.13 -18.27
CA GLN A 353 6.47 5.92 -19.19
C GLN A 353 7.18 6.12 -20.54
N PRO A 354 6.44 6.35 -21.64
CA PRO A 354 7.03 6.74 -22.92
C PRO A 354 7.87 8.02 -22.80
N GLY A 355 8.97 8.07 -23.54
CA GLY A 355 9.85 9.22 -23.64
C GLY A 355 11.25 8.96 -23.12
N GLU A 356 11.89 10.02 -22.66
CA GLU A 356 13.21 9.97 -22.03
C GLU A 356 13.18 9.13 -20.76
N ILE A 357 14.15 8.24 -20.63
CA ILE A 357 14.36 7.39 -19.46
C ILE A 357 15.41 8.07 -18.59
N ARG A 358 15.13 8.22 -17.31
CA ARG A 358 16.04 8.83 -16.33
C ARG A 358 16.33 7.87 -15.17
N LYS A 359 17.39 8.15 -14.43
CA LYS A 359 17.74 7.40 -13.21
C LYS A 359 16.59 7.35 -12.20
N LEU A 360 15.88 8.46 -12.00
CA LEU A 360 14.71 8.52 -11.12
C LEU A 360 13.58 7.56 -11.54
N ASP A 361 13.43 7.24 -12.82
CA ASP A 361 12.38 6.32 -13.26
C ASP A 361 12.62 4.91 -12.71
N PHE A 362 13.87 4.44 -12.77
CA PHE A 362 14.25 3.14 -12.23
C PHE A 362 14.31 3.12 -10.70
N ILE A 363 14.54 4.25 -10.04
CA ILE A 363 14.32 4.35 -8.59
C ILE A 363 12.84 4.12 -8.29
N GLY A 364 11.91 4.69 -9.06
CA GLY A 364 10.49 4.44 -8.85
C GLY A 364 10.03 3.04 -9.29
N VAL A 365 10.65 2.44 -10.32
CA VAL A 365 10.39 1.05 -10.71
C VAL A 365 10.88 0.09 -9.62
N MET A 366 12.07 0.31 -9.06
CA MET A 366 12.70 -0.55 -8.06
C MET A 366 13.00 0.25 -6.77
N PRO A 367 11.98 0.61 -5.97
CA PRO A 367 12.14 1.60 -4.91
C PRO A 367 12.71 1.06 -3.61
N PHE A 368 12.81 -0.25 -3.48
CA PHE A 368 13.32 -0.89 -2.27
C PHE A 368 14.85 -0.86 -2.23
N ASP A 369 15.40 -0.73 -1.03
CA ASP A 369 16.84 -0.79 -0.74
C ASP A 369 17.35 -2.25 -0.73
N ASN A 370 17.01 -3.01 -1.78
CA ASN A 370 17.49 -4.38 -1.94
C ASN A 370 18.94 -4.42 -2.42
N THR A 371 19.71 -5.37 -1.89
CA THR A 371 21.00 -5.77 -2.45
C THR A 371 20.79 -6.91 -3.47
N LEU A 372 21.78 -7.10 -4.34
CA LEU A 372 21.84 -8.23 -5.27
C LEU A 372 22.80 -9.28 -4.73
N LEU A 373 22.30 -10.50 -4.54
CA LEU A 373 23.04 -11.64 -4.02
C LEU A 373 23.33 -12.65 -5.12
N ARG A 374 24.48 -13.29 -5.06
CA ARG A 374 24.84 -14.48 -5.82
C ARG A 374 24.94 -15.67 -4.86
N MET A 375 24.21 -16.74 -5.16
CA MET A 375 24.17 -17.94 -4.33
C MET A 375 24.34 -19.21 -5.15
N LYS A 376 24.68 -20.31 -4.47
CA LYS A 376 24.67 -21.67 -5.05
C LYS A 376 23.39 -22.40 -4.66
N ILE A 377 22.83 -23.16 -5.58
CA ILE A 377 21.61 -23.95 -5.33
C ILE A 377 21.60 -25.21 -6.21
N SER A 378 21.14 -26.35 -5.68
CA SER A 378 20.92 -27.53 -6.52
C SER A 378 19.65 -27.40 -7.36
N GLY A 379 19.55 -28.13 -8.46
CA GLY A 379 18.33 -28.14 -9.27
C GLY A 379 17.10 -28.60 -8.49
N GLU A 380 17.27 -29.57 -7.57
CA GLU A 380 16.22 -30.02 -6.66
C GLU A 380 15.77 -28.92 -5.69
N GLN A 381 16.72 -28.23 -5.05
CA GLN A 381 16.41 -27.12 -4.14
C GLN A 381 15.72 -25.97 -4.87
N LEU A 382 16.18 -25.64 -6.07
CA LEU A 382 15.60 -24.60 -6.91
C LEU A 382 14.16 -24.94 -7.31
N LYS A 383 13.91 -26.18 -7.72
CA LYS A 383 12.55 -26.66 -8.02
C LYS A 383 11.65 -26.54 -6.80
N ASN A 384 12.13 -26.99 -5.63
CA ASN A 384 11.36 -26.92 -4.38
C ASN A 384 11.04 -25.48 -4.00
N TYR A 385 12.02 -24.56 -4.07
CA TYR A 385 11.82 -23.14 -3.81
C TYR A 385 10.72 -22.54 -4.71
N ILE A 386 10.75 -22.81 -6.00
CA ILE A 386 9.75 -22.30 -6.95
C ILE A 386 8.35 -22.84 -6.64
N LEU A 387 8.24 -24.09 -6.17
CA LEU A 387 6.98 -24.72 -5.78
C LEU A 387 6.43 -24.18 -4.47
N THR A 388 7.29 -23.76 -3.53
CA THR A 388 6.86 -23.21 -2.23
C THR A 388 6.52 -21.73 -2.31
N MET A 389 7.12 -20.97 -3.23
CA MET A 389 6.85 -19.54 -3.46
C MET A 389 5.53 -19.28 -4.22
N LYS A 390 4.41 -19.75 -3.68
CA LYS A 390 3.07 -19.59 -4.29
C LYS A 390 2.46 -18.20 -4.11
N LYS A 391 2.97 -17.42 -3.16
CA LYS A 391 2.46 -16.07 -2.84
C LYS A 391 3.10 -14.97 -3.68
N GLU A 392 4.23 -15.25 -4.30
CA GLU A 392 4.98 -14.28 -5.11
C GLU A 392 4.92 -14.69 -6.58
N VAL A 393 4.72 -13.71 -7.46
CA VAL A 393 4.91 -13.92 -8.90
C VAL A 393 6.39 -13.79 -9.19
N LEU A 394 7.08 -14.93 -9.32
CA LEU A 394 8.52 -14.95 -9.62
C LEU A 394 8.79 -14.52 -11.07
N VAL A 395 9.88 -13.76 -11.26
CA VAL A 395 10.38 -13.32 -12.56
C VAL A 395 11.78 -13.88 -12.79
N PHE A 396 12.11 -14.25 -14.03
CA PHE A 396 13.28 -15.07 -14.35
C PHE A 396 14.17 -14.42 -15.41
N GLY A 397 15.48 -14.41 -15.13
CA GLY A 397 16.55 -14.16 -16.09
C GLY A 397 17.26 -15.47 -16.45
N GLY A 398 17.64 -15.64 -17.71
CA GLY A 398 18.37 -16.83 -18.16
C GLY A 398 17.57 -18.15 -18.19
N ALA A 399 16.31 -18.14 -17.75
CA ALA A 399 15.38 -19.27 -17.83
C ALA A 399 13.94 -18.84 -18.12
N LYS A 400 13.14 -19.82 -18.56
CA LYS A 400 11.68 -19.76 -18.63
C LYS A 400 11.06 -20.88 -17.79
N ARG A 401 9.91 -20.60 -17.18
CA ARG A 401 9.09 -21.52 -16.41
C ARG A 401 7.81 -21.86 -17.18
N LYS A 402 7.45 -23.14 -17.19
CA LYS A 402 6.16 -23.64 -17.69
C LYS A 402 5.60 -24.65 -16.71
N GLY A 403 4.51 -24.31 -16.03
CA GLY A 403 4.00 -25.09 -14.90
C GLY A 403 5.08 -25.29 -13.82
N ASP A 404 5.43 -26.54 -13.53
CA ASP A 404 6.46 -26.90 -12.55
C ASP A 404 7.87 -27.11 -13.15
N GLY A 405 7.99 -26.96 -14.47
CA GLY A 405 9.25 -27.13 -15.20
C GLY A 405 9.97 -25.80 -15.45
N MET A 406 11.30 -25.85 -15.44
CA MET A 406 12.14 -24.73 -15.88
C MET A 406 13.11 -25.16 -16.98
N THR A 407 13.32 -24.28 -17.95
CA THR A 407 14.26 -24.46 -19.07
C THR A 407 15.24 -23.30 -19.11
N ILE A 408 16.54 -23.61 -19.19
CA ILE A 408 17.60 -22.61 -19.35
C ILE A 408 17.57 -22.08 -20.78
N LEU A 409 17.47 -20.76 -20.95
CA LEU A 409 17.32 -20.13 -22.28
C LEU A 409 18.53 -20.36 -23.17
N LYS A 410 19.75 -20.34 -22.60
CA LYS A 410 21.00 -20.49 -23.35
C LYS A 410 21.20 -21.88 -23.95
N THR A 411 20.68 -22.92 -23.29
CA THR A 411 20.93 -24.32 -23.66
C THR A 411 19.68 -25.06 -24.14
N ASP A 412 18.50 -24.47 -23.94
CA ASP A 412 17.18 -25.08 -24.11
C ASP A 412 17.04 -26.43 -23.37
N LYS A 413 17.81 -26.63 -22.29
CA LYS A 413 17.75 -27.81 -21.43
C LYS A 413 16.92 -27.54 -20.18
N ALA A 414 16.17 -28.55 -19.77
CA ALA A 414 15.52 -28.56 -18.47
C ALA A 414 16.55 -28.48 -17.33
N ILE A 415 16.14 -27.90 -16.20
CA ILE A 415 16.93 -27.95 -14.96
C ILE A 415 17.08 -29.41 -14.53
N ASP A 416 18.32 -29.89 -14.52
CA ASP A 416 18.70 -31.18 -13.93
C ASP A 416 18.72 -31.09 -12.40
N PRO A 417 17.89 -31.88 -11.68
CA PRO A 417 17.84 -31.88 -10.22
C PRO A 417 19.18 -32.20 -9.53
N ALA A 418 20.03 -33.00 -10.17
CA ALA A 418 21.32 -33.44 -9.62
C ALA A 418 22.45 -32.42 -9.83
N SER A 419 22.24 -31.44 -10.70
CA SER A 419 23.24 -30.40 -11.01
C SER A 419 23.15 -29.22 -10.03
N GLY A 420 24.29 -28.54 -9.84
CA GLY A 420 24.37 -27.28 -9.10
C GLY A 420 24.34 -26.07 -10.05
N TYR A 421 23.71 -24.99 -9.61
CA TYR A 421 23.55 -23.74 -10.35
C TYR A 421 24.00 -22.54 -9.51
N SER A 422 24.48 -21.50 -10.18
CA SER A 422 24.66 -20.18 -9.59
C SER A 422 23.46 -19.29 -9.92
N LEU A 423 22.88 -18.66 -8.90
CA LEU A 423 21.65 -17.88 -8.97
C LEU A 423 21.88 -16.46 -8.46
N LEU A 424 21.46 -15.46 -9.25
CA LEU A 424 21.32 -14.07 -8.80
C LEU A 424 19.91 -13.85 -8.23
N ILE A 425 19.82 -13.22 -7.06
CA ILE A 425 18.56 -12.97 -6.38
C ILE A 425 18.61 -11.68 -5.57
N ASN A 426 17.47 -10.99 -5.45
CA ASN A 426 17.40 -9.83 -4.56
C ASN A 426 17.35 -10.26 -3.09
N SER A 427 17.86 -9.41 -2.20
CA SER A 427 17.93 -9.67 -0.76
C SER A 427 16.58 -9.94 -0.10
N TYR A 428 15.49 -9.34 -0.59
CA TYR A 428 14.14 -9.59 -0.08
C TYR A 428 13.76 -11.08 -0.20
N LEU A 429 13.90 -11.68 -1.39
CA LEU A 429 13.56 -13.09 -1.58
C LEU A 429 14.43 -14.04 -0.73
N TYR A 430 15.73 -13.74 -0.60
CA TYR A 430 16.62 -14.51 0.28
C TYR A 430 16.23 -14.37 1.76
N GLY A 431 15.87 -13.16 2.19
CA GLY A 431 15.45 -12.85 3.55
C GLY A 431 14.22 -13.64 4.00
N LEU A 432 13.29 -13.91 3.08
CA LEU A 432 12.03 -14.59 3.38
C LEU A 432 12.10 -16.12 3.32
N SER A 433 13.07 -16.71 2.61
CA SER A 433 13.08 -18.15 2.37
C SER A 433 14.08 -18.89 3.25
N ALA A 434 13.56 -19.78 4.09
CA ALA A 434 14.38 -20.74 4.83
C ALA A 434 15.07 -21.74 3.90
N GLU A 435 14.43 -22.09 2.78
CA GLU A 435 14.99 -22.97 1.76
C GLU A 435 16.22 -22.36 1.10
N LEU A 436 16.19 -21.08 0.73
CA LEU A 436 17.35 -20.38 0.16
C LEU A 436 18.50 -20.27 1.17
N LYS A 437 18.19 -19.95 2.44
CA LYS A 437 19.19 -19.92 3.53
C LYS A 437 19.81 -21.30 3.81
N THR A 438 19.05 -22.37 3.58
CA THR A 438 19.55 -23.75 3.71
C THR A 438 20.42 -24.14 2.52
N ALA A 439 20.06 -23.70 1.31
CA ALA A 439 20.83 -23.96 0.10
C ALA A 439 22.19 -23.27 0.13
N ASP A 440 22.23 -22.00 0.53
CA ASP A 440 23.45 -21.23 0.70
C ASP A 440 23.32 -20.30 1.92
N PRO A 441 23.93 -20.64 3.08
CA PRO A 441 23.80 -19.83 4.29
C PRO A 441 24.62 -18.54 4.25
N ARG A 442 25.53 -18.38 3.27
CA ARG A 442 26.42 -17.22 3.15
C ARG A 442 26.58 -16.83 1.67
N PRO A 443 25.50 -16.39 1.01
CA PRO A 443 25.58 -15.93 -0.36
C PRO A 443 26.46 -14.68 -0.45
N GLU A 444 27.03 -14.46 -1.63
CA GLU A 444 27.87 -13.30 -1.91
C GLU A 444 26.99 -12.10 -2.28
N THR A 445 27.17 -10.96 -1.60
CA THR A 445 26.61 -9.68 -2.08
C THR A 445 27.43 -9.19 -3.26
N VAL A 446 26.85 -9.22 -4.46
CA VAL A 446 27.53 -8.77 -5.70
C VAL A 446 27.25 -7.31 -6.02
N SER A 447 26.15 -6.75 -5.51
CA SER A 447 25.83 -5.32 -5.58
C SER A 447 25.09 -4.86 -4.32
N GLU A 448 25.49 -3.71 -3.77
CA GLU A 448 24.77 -3.04 -2.67
C GLU A 448 23.45 -2.43 -3.13
N ASP A 449 23.34 -2.14 -4.43
CA ASP A 449 22.12 -1.66 -5.06
C ASP A 449 21.77 -2.56 -6.25
N TRP A 450 20.66 -3.28 -6.13
CA TRP A 450 20.14 -4.14 -7.19
C TRP A 450 19.75 -3.40 -8.49
N ARG A 451 19.67 -2.06 -8.47
CA ARG A 451 19.46 -1.22 -9.66
C ARG A 451 20.72 -0.97 -10.45
N ASP A 452 21.89 -0.99 -9.82
CA ASP A 452 23.16 -0.59 -10.45
C ASP A 452 23.46 -1.33 -11.77
N PRO A 453 23.26 -2.65 -11.88
CA PRO A 453 23.52 -3.35 -13.14
C PRO A 453 22.56 -2.92 -14.26
N VAL A 454 21.34 -2.52 -13.92
CA VAL A 454 20.35 -2.00 -14.87
C VAL A 454 20.83 -0.67 -15.43
N MET A 455 21.24 0.24 -14.54
CA MET A 455 21.77 1.55 -14.92
C MET A 455 23.03 1.43 -15.78
N GLU A 456 23.94 0.52 -15.42
CA GLU A 456 25.16 0.24 -16.19
C GLU A 456 24.82 -0.35 -17.57
N TRP A 457 23.86 -1.28 -17.64
CA TRP A 457 23.43 -1.88 -18.89
C TRP A 457 22.82 -0.84 -19.84
N LEU A 458 21.97 0.06 -19.34
CA LEU A 458 21.38 1.14 -20.14
C LEU A 458 22.45 2.08 -20.72
N ARG A 459 23.46 2.46 -19.92
CA ARG A 459 24.58 3.27 -20.42
C ARG A 459 25.41 2.57 -21.49
N LYS A 460 25.57 1.25 -21.41
CA LYS A 460 26.29 0.44 -22.41
C LYS A 460 25.46 0.15 -23.67
N ASN A 461 24.14 0.26 -23.58
CA ASN A 461 23.18 -0.01 -24.65
C ASN A 461 22.33 1.25 -24.92
N PRO A 462 22.94 2.32 -25.46
CA PRO A 462 22.26 3.60 -25.63
C PRO A 462 21.03 3.46 -26.52
N SER A 463 19.95 4.09 -26.09
CA SER A 463 18.67 4.20 -26.81
C SER A 463 18.33 5.66 -27.09
N SER A 464 17.63 5.91 -28.19
CA SER A 464 17.17 7.23 -28.65
C SER A 464 15.77 7.12 -29.27
N ALA A 465 15.21 8.24 -29.71
CA ALA A 465 13.93 8.24 -30.43
C ALA A 465 13.99 7.40 -31.72
N GLU A 466 15.14 7.38 -32.40
CA GLU A 466 15.36 6.62 -33.64
C GLU A 466 15.69 5.15 -33.38
N LYS A 467 16.25 4.84 -32.20
CA LYS A 467 16.54 3.48 -31.76
C LYS A 467 16.05 3.27 -30.31
N PRO A 468 14.74 3.07 -30.12
CA PRO A 468 14.15 2.94 -28.79
C PRO A 468 14.61 1.68 -28.04
N LEU A 469 14.53 1.73 -26.71
CA LEU A 469 14.93 0.64 -25.81
C LEU A 469 14.21 -0.68 -26.12
N GLU A 470 12.97 -0.64 -26.62
CA GLU A 470 12.17 -1.83 -26.94
C GLU A 470 12.89 -2.78 -27.92
N GLY A 471 13.71 -2.25 -28.83
CA GLY A 471 14.47 -3.07 -29.78
C GLY A 471 15.68 -3.80 -29.19
N ALA A 472 16.05 -3.50 -27.94
CA ALA A 472 17.21 -4.07 -27.25
C ALA A 472 16.84 -5.02 -26.10
N ILE A 473 15.55 -5.23 -25.84
CA ILE A 473 15.05 -6.05 -24.73
C ILE A 473 14.14 -7.18 -25.24
N ASP A 474 14.09 -8.27 -24.50
CA ASP A 474 13.16 -9.38 -24.76
C ASP A 474 11.82 -9.13 -24.05
N PRO A 475 10.70 -8.91 -24.77
CA PRO A 475 9.39 -8.67 -24.16
C PRO A 475 8.64 -9.97 -23.82
N SER A 476 9.20 -11.14 -24.16
CA SER A 476 8.49 -12.42 -24.10
C SER A 476 8.17 -12.83 -22.67
N ALA A 477 6.99 -13.43 -22.48
CA ALA A 477 6.65 -14.08 -21.23
C ALA A 477 7.64 -15.20 -20.93
N ARG A 478 8.19 -15.20 -19.70
CA ARG A 478 9.07 -16.27 -19.21
C ARG A 478 8.37 -17.16 -18.17
N VAL A 479 7.08 -16.94 -17.94
CA VAL A 479 6.25 -17.78 -17.07
C VAL A 479 4.95 -18.07 -17.82
N GLU A 480 4.69 -19.35 -18.05
CA GLU A 480 3.47 -19.90 -18.67
C GLU A 480 2.72 -20.84 -17.73
#